data_AF-A0A8J6PYI9-F1
#
_entry.id   AF-A0A8J6PYI9-F1
#
_cell.length_a   1.000
_cell.length_b   1.000
_cell.length_c   1.000
_cell.angle_alpha   90.00
_cell.angle_beta   90.00
_cell.angle_gamma   90.00
#
_symmetry.space_group_name_H-M   'P 1'
#
loop_
_entity.id
_entity.type
_entity.pdbx_description
1 polymer ?
#
loop_
_entity_poly.entity_id
_entity_poly.type
_entity_poly.pdbx_seq_one_letter_code
_entity_poly.pdbx_strand_id
1 'polypeptide(L)'
;MNKSFDLKRNGSIIIYESHLRLFLKWKLELHKDYISIGKKSYKTNTVEKLVFEVDGRSHSKNPFGPTLCVSKTYLKLKDKRTYVHFFTIEVEENYVLCNQSECYKITENLLKEIKEKYNIPFEYSLGGDTEEKDLTTTLVLVLVPLIWILIYLLSK
;
A
#
# COMPACT_ATOMS: atom_id res chain seq x y z
N MET A 1 6.65 5.73 -23.68
CA MET A 1 6.31 5.49 -22.26
C MET A 1 4.90 6.00 -22.02
N ASN A 2 3.92 5.12 -21.79
CA ASN A 2 2.62 5.53 -21.26
C ASN A 2 2.87 6.09 -19.86
N LYS A 3 2.50 7.34 -19.60
CA LYS A 3 2.59 7.90 -18.25
C LYS A 3 1.59 7.17 -17.36
N SER A 4 2.08 6.41 -16.39
CA SER A 4 1.25 5.73 -15.40
C SER A 4 0.57 6.71 -14.43
N PHE A 5 1.12 7.92 -14.30
CA PHE A 5 0.66 8.96 -13.40
C PHE A 5 0.84 10.36 -14.01
N ASP A 6 -0.08 11.26 -13.67
CA ASP A 6 0.03 12.68 -13.95
C ASP A 6 0.18 13.47 -12.64
N LEU A 7 1.12 14.41 -12.64
CA LEU A 7 1.34 15.38 -11.56
C LEU A 7 0.79 16.73 -11.99
N LYS A 8 -0.10 17.31 -11.17
CA LYS A 8 -0.65 18.65 -11.36
C LYS A 8 -0.43 19.48 -10.10
N ARG A 9 -0.06 20.75 -10.27
CA ARG A 9 0.04 21.72 -9.17
C ARG A 9 -1.07 22.75 -9.32
N ASN A 10 -1.89 22.91 -8.28
CA ASN A 10 -2.96 23.90 -8.24
C ASN A 10 -2.83 24.74 -6.96
N GLY A 11 -2.15 25.88 -7.06
CA GLY A 11 -1.79 26.69 -5.90
C GLY A 11 -0.91 25.90 -4.92
N SER A 12 -1.37 25.77 -3.68
CA SER A 12 -0.68 25.02 -2.62
C SER A 12 -0.96 23.51 -2.63
N ILE A 13 -1.85 23.05 -3.51
CA ILE A 13 -2.28 21.65 -3.60
C ILE A 13 -1.46 20.95 -4.68
N ILE A 14 -0.90 19.79 -4.33
CA ILE A 14 -0.24 18.88 -5.28
C ILE A 14 -1.20 17.72 -5.53
N ILE A 15 -1.44 17.40 -6.80
CA ILE A 15 -2.40 16.39 -7.22
C ILE A 15 -1.67 15.32 -8.03
N TYR A 16 -1.81 14.06 -7.64
CA TYR A 16 -1.36 12.90 -8.41
C TYR A 16 -2.58 12.11 -8.87
N GLU A 17 -2.64 11.82 -10.16
CA GLU A 17 -3.69 11.02 -10.78
C GLU A 17 -3.10 9.77 -11.42
N SER A 18 -3.65 8.60 -11.09
CA SER A 18 -3.26 7.34 -11.72
C SER A 18 -4.10 7.04 -12.96
N HIS A 19 -3.44 6.64 -14.06
CA HIS A 19 -4.07 6.37 -15.37
C HIS A 19 -3.87 4.93 -15.86
N LEU A 20 -3.59 3.99 -14.95
CA LEU A 20 -3.30 2.60 -15.31
C LEU A 20 -4.53 1.89 -15.90
N ARG A 21 -4.34 1.22 -17.06
CA ARG A 21 -5.40 0.62 -17.88
C ARG A 21 -6.21 -0.49 -17.19
N LEU A 22 -5.62 -1.20 -16.24
CA LEU A 22 -6.21 -2.40 -15.63
C LEU A 22 -6.90 -2.15 -14.28
N PHE A 23 -6.74 -0.98 -13.64
CA PHE A 23 -7.09 -0.81 -12.21
C PHE A 23 -7.65 0.57 -11.80
N LEU A 24 -8.13 0.64 -10.55
CA LEU A 24 -8.83 1.78 -9.93
C LEU A 24 -8.05 3.09 -10.08
N LYS A 25 -8.58 4.00 -10.90
CA LYS A 25 -8.13 5.40 -10.94
C LYS A 25 -8.28 5.99 -9.53
N TRP A 26 -7.20 6.50 -8.99
CA TRP A 26 -7.21 7.25 -7.75
C TRP A 26 -6.57 8.61 -7.95
N LYS A 27 -6.97 9.54 -7.08
CA LYS A 27 -6.47 10.90 -7.02
C LYS A 27 -5.97 11.15 -5.59
N LEU A 28 -4.69 11.43 -5.47
CA LEU A 28 -4.04 11.82 -4.22
C LEU A 28 -3.87 13.33 -4.22
N GLU A 29 -4.35 14.00 -3.19
CA GLU A 29 -4.21 15.44 -3.06
C GLU A 29 -3.47 15.78 -1.77
N LEU A 30 -2.40 16.53 -1.92
CA LEU A 30 -1.55 16.99 -0.83
C LEU A 30 -1.94 18.43 -0.49
N HIS A 31 -2.75 18.62 0.55
CA HIS A 31 -3.18 19.93 1.05
C HIS A 31 -2.19 20.47 2.09
N LYS A 32 -2.45 21.63 2.70
CA LYS A 32 -1.52 22.21 3.70
C LYS A 32 -1.43 21.33 4.97
N ASP A 33 -2.58 20.94 5.52
CA ASP A 33 -2.66 20.31 6.85
C ASP A 33 -3.21 18.87 6.81
N TYR A 34 -3.52 18.36 5.62
CA TYR A 34 -4.07 17.03 5.43
C TYR A 34 -3.67 16.45 4.07
N ILE A 35 -3.78 15.14 3.97
CA ILE A 35 -3.58 14.38 2.76
C ILE A 35 -4.87 13.63 2.46
N SER A 36 -5.38 13.72 1.24
CA SER A 36 -6.59 13.00 0.82
C SER A 36 -6.34 12.04 -0.33
N ILE A 37 -7.03 10.91 -0.29
CA ILE A 37 -7.11 9.98 -1.41
C ILE A 37 -8.55 9.53 -1.62
N GLY A 38 -9.09 9.82 -2.81
CA GLY A 38 -10.52 9.61 -3.08
C GLY A 38 -11.39 10.33 -2.04
N LYS A 39 -12.19 9.56 -1.29
CA LYS A 39 -13.06 10.09 -0.22
C LYS A 39 -12.40 10.10 1.17
N LYS A 40 -11.20 9.53 1.32
CA LYS A 40 -10.49 9.46 2.61
C LYS A 40 -9.59 10.67 2.78
N SER A 41 -9.48 11.20 4.00
CA SER A 41 -8.60 12.32 4.34
C SER A 41 -7.96 12.10 5.71
N TYR A 42 -6.68 12.43 5.83
CA TYR A 42 -5.89 12.23 7.02
C TYR A 42 -5.15 13.53 7.37
N LYS A 43 -5.28 14.00 8.61
CA LYS A 43 -4.52 15.16 9.09
C LYS A 43 -3.04 14.77 9.19
N THR A 44 -2.15 15.59 8.64
CA THR A 44 -0.71 15.26 8.56
C THR A 44 -0.08 15.07 9.93
N ASN A 45 -0.52 15.85 10.93
CA ASN A 45 -0.06 15.74 12.31
C ASN A 45 -0.46 14.43 13.02
N THR A 46 -1.43 13.68 12.49
CA THR A 46 -1.85 12.37 13.02
C THR A 46 -1.06 11.22 12.41
N VAL A 47 -0.35 11.46 11.31
CA VAL A 47 0.49 10.46 10.65
C VAL A 47 1.85 10.42 11.34
N GLU A 48 2.25 9.23 11.77
CA GLU A 48 3.56 8.96 12.37
C GLU A 48 4.60 8.67 11.29
N LYS A 49 4.27 7.73 10.39
CA LYS A 49 5.11 7.34 9.26
C LYS A 49 4.28 6.72 8.13
N LEU A 50 4.86 6.68 6.95
CA LEU A 50 4.38 5.88 5.82
C LEU A 50 5.20 4.60 5.71
N VAL A 51 4.55 3.50 5.39
CA VAL A 51 5.22 2.21 5.14
C VAL A 51 4.80 1.74 3.77
N PHE A 52 5.73 1.30 2.94
CA PHE A 52 5.36 0.68 1.67
C PHE A 52 6.08 -0.66 1.45
N GLU A 53 5.38 -1.55 0.78
CA GLU A 53 5.86 -2.89 0.40
C GLU A 53 5.68 -3.07 -1.10
N VAL A 54 6.58 -3.84 -1.73
CA VAL A 54 6.54 -4.10 -3.17
C VAL A 54 6.55 -5.61 -3.41
N ASP A 55 5.48 -6.09 -4.03
CA ASP A 55 5.27 -7.48 -4.40
C ASP A 55 5.36 -7.66 -5.91
N GLY A 56 6.30 -8.48 -6.38
CA GLY A 56 6.31 -8.95 -7.77
C GLY A 56 5.42 -10.18 -7.92
N ARG A 57 4.27 -10.07 -8.60
CA ARG A 57 3.44 -11.23 -8.95
C ARG A 57 3.81 -11.73 -10.34
N SER A 58 4.64 -12.76 -10.42
CA SER A 58 4.87 -13.48 -11.67
C SER A 58 3.59 -14.19 -12.07
N HIS A 59 3.11 -13.96 -13.30
CA HIS A 59 1.99 -14.75 -13.82
C HIS A 59 2.43 -16.22 -13.91
N SER A 60 1.71 -17.12 -13.22
CA SER A 60 2.03 -18.55 -13.17
C SER A 60 2.11 -19.22 -14.55
N LYS A 61 1.49 -18.62 -15.58
CA LYS A 61 1.47 -19.10 -16.96
C LYS A 61 2.54 -18.46 -17.86
N ASN A 62 3.30 -17.46 -17.39
CA ASN A 62 4.34 -16.82 -18.18
C ASN A 62 5.49 -16.30 -17.29
N PRO A 63 6.41 -17.19 -16.86
CA PRO A 63 7.53 -16.82 -15.98
C PRO A 63 8.53 -15.85 -16.62
N PHE A 64 8.47 -15.67 -17.94
CA PHE A 64 9.30 -14.73 -18.71
C PHE A 64 8.49 -13.56 -19.30
N GLY A 65 7.20 -13.47 -18.97
CA GLY A 65 6.31 -12.40 -19.41
C GLY A 65 6.35 -11.18 -18.51
N PRO A 66 5.61 -10.12 -18.88
CA PRO A 66 5.37 -9.01 -17.97
C PRO A 66 4.78 -9.52 -16.66
N THR A 67 5.47 -9.19 -15.58
CA THR A 67 5.08 -9.40 -14.19
C THR A 67 4.28 -8.17 -13.76
N LEU A 68 3.20 -8.40 -13.01
CA LEU A 68 2.51 -7.30 -12.35
C LEU A 68 3.24 -7.00 -11.04
N CYS A 69 3.94 -5.87 -11.00
CA CYS A 69 4.58 -5.38 -9.79
C CYS A 69 3.61 -4.49 -9.03
N VAL A 70 3.36 -4.79 -7.75
CA VAL A 70 2.36 -4.13 -6.92
C VAL A 70 3.05 -3.51 -5.73
N SER A 71 2.97 -2.19 -5.60
CA SER A 71 3.44 -1.45 -4.45
C SER A 71 2.24 -1.00 -3.63
N LYS A 72 2.20 -1.38 -2.35
CA LYS A 72 1.14 -0.97 -1.42
C LYS A 72 1.74 -0.04 -0.39
N THR A 73 1.11 1.11 -0.21
CA THR A 73 1.47 2.09 0.79
C THR A 73 0.43 2.09 1.90
N TYR A 74 0.92 2.18 3.13
CA TYR A 74 0.14 2.23 4.35
C TYR A 74 0.53 3.42 5.21
N LEU A 75 -0.43 3.89 6.00
CA LEU A 75 -0.25 4.93 7.01
C LEU A 75 -0.15 4.30 8.39
N LYS A 76 0.89 4.67 9.14
CA LYS A 76 0.93 4.51 10.59
C LYS A 76 0.37 5.77 11.22
N LEU A 77 -0.78 5.66 11.87
CA LEU A 77 -1.37 6.77 12.62
C LEU A 77 -0.93 6.69 14.08
N LYS A 78 -0.65 7.85 14.70
CA LYS A 78 -0.14 7.94 16.09
C LYS A 78 -1.08 7.32 17.12
N ASP A 79 -2.39 7.35 16.84
CA ASP A 79 -3.46 6.85 17.70
C ASP A 79 -3.92 5.43 17.36
N LYS A 80 -3.36 4.81 16.31
CA LYS A 80 -3.71 3.45 15.89
C LYS A 80 -2.55 2.48 16.05
N ARG A 81 -2.86 1.27 16.52
CA ARG A 81 -1.89 0.18 16.59
C ARG A 81 -1.54 -0.37 15.21
N THR A 82 -2.53 -0.47 14.34
CA THR A 82 -2.44 -1.09 13.01
C THR A 82 -2.12 -0.09 11.91
N TYR A 83 -1.59 -0.60 10.79
CA TYR A 83 -1.43 0.20 9.57
C TYR A 83 -2.73 0.29 8.77
N VAL A 84 -3.03 1.48 8.28
CA VAL A 84 -4.18 1.74 7.41
C VAL A 84 -3.73 1.74 5.96
N HIS A 85 -4.36 0.92 5.10
CA HIS A 85 -4.08 0.96 3.67
C HIS A 85 -4.40 2.35 3.10
N PHE A 86 -3.42 2.89 2.38
CA PHE A 86 -3.46 4.24 1.86
C PHE A 86 -3.68 4.25 0.36
N PHE A 87 -2.75 3.68 -0.42
CA PHE A 87 -2.88 3.54 -1.86
C PHE A 87 -2.07 2.37 -2.39
N THR A 88 -2.40 1.97 -3.62
CA THR A 88 -1.67 0.94 -4.36
C THR A 88 -1.23 1.50 -5.71
N ILE A 89 0.01 1.20 -6.08
CA ILE A 89 0.58 1.45 -7.42
C ILE A 89 0.84 0.08 -8.03
N GLU A 90 0.44 -0.09 -9.29
CA GLU A 90 0.67 -1.34 -10.01
C GLU A 90 1.31 -1.04 -11.35
N VAL A 91 2.37 -1.75 -11.69
CA VAL A 91 3.11 -1.54 -12.93
C VAL A 91 3.31 -2.88 -13.61
N GLU A 92 2.94 -2.95 -14.89
CA GLU A 92 3.27 -4.07 -15.74
C GLU A 92 4.69 -3.88 -16.25
N GLU A 93 5.60 -4.74 -15.82
CA GLU A 93 7.02 -4.66 -16.16
C GLU A 93 7.64 -6.06 -16.28
N ASN A 94 8.76 -6.19 -17.00
CA ASN A 94 9.47 -7.46 -17.03
C ASN A 94 9.94 -7.84 -15.62
N TYR A 95 10.11 -9.13 -15.35
CA TYR A 95 10.60 -9.58 -14.04
C TYR A 95 11.92 -8.90 -13.69
N VAL A 96 11.90 -8.16 -12.58
CA VAL A 96 13.04 -7.45 -11.98
C VAL A 96 12.93 -7.57 -10.46
N LEU A 97 14.05 -7.38 -9.76
CA LEU A 97 14.03 -7.34 -8.30
C LEU A 97 13.11 -6.20 -7.81
N CYS A 98 12.36 -6.42 -6.72
CA CYS A 98 11.36 -5.47 -6.23
C CYS A 98 11.92 -4.05 -6.05
N ASN A 99 13.12 -3.91 -5.49
CA ASN A 99 13.78 -2.61 -5.27
C ASN A 99 14.35 -1.95 -6.54
N GLN A 100 14.36 -2.65 -7.66
CA GLN A 100 14.77 -2.13 -8.97
C GLN A 100 13.57 -1.85 -9.88
N SER A 101 12.38 -2.28 -9.46
CA SER A 101 11.14 -2.14 -10.21
C SER A 101 10.73 -0.68 -10.40
N GLU A 102 10.07 -0.41 -11.52
CA GLU A 102 9.45 0.89 -11.77
C GLU A 102 8.39 1.20 -10.71
N CYS A 103 7.67 0.17 -10.25
CA CYS A 103 6.70 0.30 -9.16
C CYS A 103 7.33 0.83 -7.86
N TYR A 104 8.50 0.31 -7.48
CA TYR A 104 9.27 0.81 -6.34
C TYR A 104 9.70 2.26 -6.54
N LYS A 105 10.32 2.60 -7.67
CA LYS A 105 10.83 3.95 -7.93
C LYS A 105 9.73 5.00 -7.91
N ILE A 106 8.59 4.70 -8.53
CA ILE A 106 7.44 5.61 -8.56
C ILE A 106 6.92 5.83 -7.14
N THR A 107 6.77 4.75 -6.36
CA THR A 107 6.30 4.85 -4.97
C THR A 107 7.29 5.64 -4.13
N GLU A 108 8.58 5.33 -4.21
CA GLU A 108 9.63 6.01 -3.45
C GLU A 108 9.66 7.52 -3.76
N ASN A 109 9.58 7.90 -5.03
CA ASN A 109 9.56 9.30 -5.43
C ASN A 109 8.31 10.03 -4.89
N LEU A 110 7.14 9.39 -4.97
CA LEU A 110 5.91 9.94 -4.40
C LEU A 110 6.02 10.16 -2.88
N LEU A 111 6.60 9.19 -2.17
CA LEU A 111 6.79 9.28 -0.73
C LEU A 111 7.86 10.31 -0.33
N LYS A 112 8.89 10.52 -1.16
CA LYS A 112 9.85 11.63 -1.00
C LYS A 112 9.14 12.98 -1.06
N GLU A 113 8.25 13.20 -2.03
CA GLU A 113 7.49 14.46 -2.12
C GLU A 113 6.58 14.67 -0.90
N ILE A 114 5.94 13.61 -0.38
CA ILE A 114 5.16 13.69 0.86
C ILE A 114 6.04 14.00 2.07
N LYS A 115 7.22 13.37 2.16
CA LYS A 115 8.19 13.64 3.22
C LYS A 115 8.68 15.08 3.18
N GLU A 116 9.03 15.59 2.01
CA GLU A 116 9.48 16.98 1.85
C GLU A 116 8.39 17.98 2.25
N LYS A 117 7.14 17.69 1.90
CA LYS A 117 6.02 18.60 2.19
C LYS A 117 5.61 18.62 3.66
N TYR A 118 5.64 17.48 4.35
CA TYR A 118 5.05 17.33 5.68
C TYR A 118 6.03 16.90 6.77
N ASN A 119 7.28 16.62 6.42
CA ASN A 119 8.26 16.00 7.30
C ASN A 119 7.79 14.66 7.90
N ILE A 120 6.98 13.91 7.15
CA ILE A 120 6.53 12.56 7.52
C ILE A 120 7.56 11.55 6.99
N PRO A 121 8.21 10.76 7.86
CA PRO A 121 9.15 9.74 7.41
C PRO A 121 8.42 8.60 6.68
N PHE A 122 9.14 7.91 5.79
CA PHE A 122 8.65 6.69 5.17
C PHE A 122 9.71 5.58 5.23
N GLU A 123 9.26 4.33 5.23
CA GLU A 123 10.12 3.15 5.22
C GLU A 123 9.65 2.13 4.18
N TYR A 124 10.61 1.43 3.57
CA TYR A 124 10.35 0.23 2.79
C TYR A 124 10.37 -0.97 3.73
N SER A 125 9.30 -1.77 3.72
CA SER A 125 9.20 -2.97 4.56
C SER A 125 8.62 -4.14 3.78
N LEU A 126 9.22 -5.32 3.96
CA LEU A 126 8.70 -6.57 3.44
C LEU A 126 7.73 -7.15 4.48
N GLY A 127 6.49 -6.66 4.51
CA GLY A 127 5.41 -7.24 5.29
C GLY A 127 5.15 -6.60 6.65
N GLY A 128 4.67 -5.36 6.68
CA GLY A 128 4.14 -4.74 7.90
C GLY A 128 2.84 -5.41 8.41
N ASP A 129 2.57 -5.28 9.72
CA ASP A 129 1.33 -5.73 10.37
C ASP A 129 0.15 -4.81 10.01
N THR A 130 -0.60 -5.19 8.98
CA THR A 130 -1.80 -4.47 8.52
C THR A 130 -3.05 -4.93 9.29
N GLU A 131 -4.11 -4.11 9.34
CA GLU A 131 -5.42 -4.52 9.93
C GLU A 131 -5.93 -5.85 9.34
N GLU A 132 -5.60 -6.11 8.07
CA GLU A 132 -5.98 -7.33 7.36
C GLU A 132 -5.26 -8.58 7.90
N LYS A 133 -3.98 -8.45 8.28
CA LYS A 133 -3.18 -9.52 8.92
C LYS A 133 -3.57 -9.76 10.37
N ASP A 134 -3.95 -8.72 11.10
CA ASP A 134 -4.41 -8.83 12.48
C ASP A 134 -5.74 -9.59 12.58
N LEU A 135 -6.65 -9.34 11.63
CA LEU A 135 -7.92 -10.06 11.51
C LEU A 135 -7.71 -11.56 11.23
N THR A 136 -6.79 -11.88 10.30
CA THR A 136 -6.47 -13.28 9.95
C THR A 136 -5.81 -14.01 11.11
N THR A 137 -4.87 -13.36 11.80
CA THR A 137 -4.18 -13.94 12.96
C THR A 137 -5.16 -14.21 14.12
N THR A 138 -6.05 -13.25 14.38
CA THR A 138 -7.10 -13.40 15.41
C THR A 138 -8.07 -14.53 15.07
N LEU A 139 -8.51 -14.64 13.80
CA LEU A 139 -9.39 -15.72 13.35
C LEU A 139 -8.74 -17.11 13.50
N VAL A 140 -7.46 -17.26 13.15
CA VAL A 140 -6.75 -18.54 13.28
C VAL A 140 -6.60 -18.94 14.75
N LEU A 141 -6.24 -18.01 15.64
CA LEU A 141 -6.09 -18.27 17.07
C LEU A 141 -7.40 -18.70 17.75
N VAL A 142 -8.55 -18.23 17.26
CA VAL A 142 -9.87 -18.59 17.83
C VAL A 142 -10.44 -19.86 17.20
N LEU A 143 -10.30 -20.04 15.88
CA LEU A 143 -10.93 -21.16 15.16
C LEU A 143 -10.19 -22.48 15.35
N VAL A 144 -8.85 -22.48 15.42
CA VAL A 144 -8.06 -23.71 15.56
C VAL A 144 -8.37 -24.44 16.88
N PRO A 145 -8.42 -23.78 18.06
CA PRO A 145 -8.81 -24.42 19.31
C PRO A 145 -10.26 -24.91 19.30
N LEU A 146 -11.19 -24.14 18.72
CA LEU A 146 -12.59 -24.53 18.62
C LEU A 146 -12.77 -25.81 17.79
N ILE A 147 -12.07 -25.92 16.66
CA ILE A 147 -12.08 -27.14 15.83
C ILE A 147 -11.51 -28.33 16.61
N TRP A 148 -10.43 -28.14 17.37
CA TRP A 148 -9.84 -29.19 18.22
C TRP A 148 -10.80 -29.67 19.31
N ILE A 149 -11.50 -28.74 19.97
CA ILE A 149 -12.53 -29.07 20.98
C ILE A 149 -13.67 -29.85 20.32
N LEU A 150 -14.12 -29.44 19.13
CA LEU A 150 -15.18 -30.12 18.40
C LEU A 150 -14.79 -31.55 18.02
N ILE A 151 -13.57 -31.75 17.50
CA ILE A 151 -13.03 -33.07 17.17
C ILE A 151 -12.96 -33.94 18.42
N TYR A 152 -12.48 -33.41 19.55
CA TYR A 152 -12.43 -34.13 20.83
C TYR A 152 -13.82 -34.54 21.32
N LEU A 153 -14.83 -33.67 21.17
CA LEU A 153 -16.21 -33.97 21.57
C LEU A 153 -16.88 -35.00 20.64
N LEU A 154 -16.56 -34.98 19.35
CA LEU A 154 -17.10 -35.94 18.35
C LEU A 154 -16.37 -37.29 18.36
N SER A 155 -15.20 -37.38 18.97
CA SER A 155 -14.42 -38.63 19.10
C SER A 155 -14.65 -39.35 20.43
N LYS A 156 -15.55 -38.83 21.26
CA LYS A 156 -16.11 -39.45 22.46
C LYS A 156 -17.49 -40.03 22.18
#